data_AF-A0A3B9XY94-F1
#
_entry.id   AF-A0A3B9XY94-F1
#
_cell.length_a   1.000
_cell.length_b   1.000
_cell.length_c   1.000
_cell.angle_alpha   90.00
_cell.angle_beta   90.00
_cell.angle_gamma   90.00
#
_symmetry.space_group_name_H-M   'P 1'
#
loop_
_entity.id
_entity.type
_entity.pdbx_description
1 polymer ?
#
loop_
_entity_poly.entity_id
_entity_poly.type
_entity_poly.pdbx_seq_one_letter_code
_entity_poly.pdbx_strand_id
1 'polypeptide(L)' 'MAQEITTPATTGTTLVEVKGLKVHFPIKGGLLSRTVANVKAVDGVDMFIRRG' A
#
# COMPACT_ATOMS: atom_id res chain seq x y z
N MET A 1 -13.97 17.91 -19.95
CA MET A 1 -13.38 16.55 -19.94
C MET A 1 -13.37 16.12 -18.48
N ALA A 2 -14.37 15.34 -18.08
CA ALA A 2 -14.70 15.05 -16.70
C ALA A 2 -13.80 13.93 -16.16
N GLN A 3 -13.32 14.10 -14.93
CA GLN A 3 -13.05 12.97 -14.03
C GLN A 3 -13.67 13.34 -12.69
N GLU A 4 -14.94 12.99 -12.52
CA GLU A 4 -15.58 12.95 -11.21
C GLU A 4 -14.90 11.83 -10.43
N ILE A 5 -14.07 12.21 -9.46
CA ILE A 5 -13.59 11.26 -8.47
C ILE A 5 -14.78 10.85 -7.60
N THR A 6 -15.41 9.72 -7.92
CA THR A 6 -16.38 9.08 -7.04
C THR A 6 -15.64 8.63 -5.78
N THR A 7 -15.61 9.47 -4.75
CA THR A 7 -15.26 9.05 -3.39
C THR A 7 -16.31 8.05 -2.94
N PRO A 8 -15.94 6.78 -2.64
CA PRO A 8 -16.91 5.80 -2.21
C PRO A 8 -17.58 6.30 -0.92
N ALA A 9 -18.91 6.33 -0.93
CA ALA A 9 -19.71 6.70 0.22
C ALA A 9 -19.37 5.75 1.39
N THR A 10 -18.75 6.29 2.43
CA THR A 10 -18.44 5.55 3.66
C THR A 10 -19.74 5.24 4.40
N THR A 11 -20.37 4.13 4.05
CA THR A 11 -21.47 3.53 4.82
C THR A 11 -20.91 3.00 6.14
N GLY A 12 -20.70 3.89 7.11
CA GLY A 12 -20.71 3.67 8.57
C GLY A 12 -19.88 2.54 9.21
N THR A 13 -19.11 1.78 8.44
CA THR A 13 -18.50 0.51 8.89
C THR A 13 -17.04 0.37 8.50
N THR A 14 -16.48 1.24 7.65
CA THR A 14 -15.05 1.22 7.31
C THR A 14 -14.30 2.21 8.22
N LEU A 15 -13.35 1.70 9.00
CA LEU A 15 -12.49 2.47 9.90
C LEU A 15 -11.25 3.01 9.18
N VAL A 16 -10.69 2.23 8.26
CA VAL A 16 -9.49 2.62 7.50
C VAL A 16 -9.71 2.23 6.04
N GLU A 17 -9.39 3.13 5.13
CA GLU A 17 -9.32 2.85 3.69
C GLU A 17 -7.94 3.28 3.19
N VAL A 18 -7.27 2.38 2.48
CA VAL A 18 -5.95 2.59 1.88
C VAL A 18 -6.03 2.21 0.41
N LYS A 19 -5.56 3.11 -0.46
CA LYS A 19 -5.46 2.88 -1.90
C LYS A 19 -4.00 2.78 -2.32
N GLY A 20 -3.67 1.82 -3.18
CA GLY A 20 -2.35 1.69 -3.78
C GLY A 20 -1.21 1.48 -2.79
N LEU A 21 -1.44 0.74 -1.71
CA LEU A 21 -0.42 0.43 -0.70
C LEU A 21 0.78 -0.28 -1.36
N LYS A 22 1.98 0.26 -1.13
CA LYS A 22 3.25 -0.29 -1.60
C LYS A 22 4.21 -0.40 -0.45
N VAL A 23 4.83 -1.56 -0.29
CA VAL A 23 5.82 -1.82 0.74
C VAL A 23 6.98 -2.56 0.11
N HIS A 24 8.13 -1.89 0.02
CA HIS A 24 9.35 -2.47 -0.54
C HIS A 24 10.46 -2.43 0.51
N PHE A 25 11.16 -3.54 0.68
CA PHE A 25 12.24 -3.66 1.65
C PHE A 25 13.58 -3.89 0.95
N PRO A 26 14.65 -3.19 1.36
CA PRO A 26 15.97 -3.39 0.79
C PRO A 26 16.59 -4.70 1.31
N ILE A 27 17.15 -5.50 0.40
CA ILE A 27 18.04 -6.61 0.75
C ILE A 27 19.46 -6.04 0.83
N LYS A 28 20.09 -6.18 2.00
CA LYS A 28 21.51 -5.87 2.23
C LYS A 28 22.34 -7.14 2.11
N GLY A 29 23.54 -7.05 1.53
CA GLY A 29 24.43 -8.20 1.36
C GLY A 29 25.91 -7.82 1.25
N GLY A 30 26.76 -8.85 1.28
CA GLY A 30 28.22 -8.72 1.22
C GLY A 30 28.86 -8.28 2.54
N LEU A 31 30.20 -8.19 2.54
CA LEU A 31 31.00 -7.86 3.74
C LEU A 31 30.72 -6.45 4.29
N LEU A 32 30.28 -5.53 3.42
CA LEU A 32 29.98 -4.13 3.78
C LEU A 32 28.47 -3.84 3.90
N SER A 33 27.60 -4.87 3.91
CA SER A 33 26.14 -4.73 4.05
C SER A 33 25.49 -3.70 3.09
N ARG A 34 25.93 -3.70 1.83
CA ARG A 34 25.40 -2.77 0.83
C ARG A 34 24.05 -3.27 0.31
N THR A 35 23.16 -2.36 -0.03
CA THR A 35 21.89 -2.72 -0.67
C THR A 35 22.17 -3.35 -2.03
N VAL A 36 21.75 -4.60 -2.21
CA VAL A 36 21.96 -5.38 -3.43
C VAL A 36 20.68 -5.55 -4.24
N ALA A 37 19.51 -5.51 -3.59
CA ALA A 37 18.22 -5.65 -4.25
C ALA A 37 17.11 -4.99 -3.40
N ASN A 38 15.91 -4.88 -3.96
CA ASN A 38 14.70 -4.50 -3.23
C ASN A 38 13.64 -5.58 -3.45
N VAL A 39 13.07 -6.10 -2.36
CA VAL A 39 11.91 -7.00 -2.42
C VAL A 39 10.66 -6.15 -2.37
N LYS A 40 9.77 -6.36 -3.34
CA LYS A 40 8.43 -5.81 -3.28
C LYS A 40 7.55 -6.72 -2.43
N ALA A 41 7.34 -6.34 -1.16
CA ALA A 41 6.48 -7.11 -0.26
C ALA A 41 4.99 -6.88 -0.55
N VAL A 42 4.65 -5.66 -0.97
CA VAL A 42 3.30 -5.28 -1.40
C VAL A 42 3.45 -4.32 -2.57
N ASP A 43 2.73 -4.56 -3.67
CA ASP A 43 2.76 -3.68 -4.84
C ASP A 43 1.33 -3.28 -5.25
N GLY A 44 0.92 -2.07 -4.85
CA GLY A 44 -0.25 -1.38 -5.38
C GLY A 44 -1.60 -1.98 -4.96
N VAL A 45 -1.73 -2.45 -3.73
CA VAL A 45 -2.98 -3.07 -3.26
C VAL A 45 -3.90 -2.05 -2.60
N ASP A 46 -5.20 -2.23 -2.81
CA ASP A 46 -6.24 -1.49 -2.11
C ASP A 46 -6.71 -2.33 -0.90
N MET A 47 -6.79 -1.70 0.27
CA MET A 47 -7.21 -2.35 1.52
C MET A 47 -8.20 -1.46 2.26
N PHE A 48 -9.16 -2.09 2.95
CA PHE A 48 -10.01 -1.40 3.90
C PHE A 48 -10.20 -2.25 5.16
N ILE A 49 -10.24 -1.60 6.31
CA ILE A 49 -10.49 -2.21 7.62
C ILE A 49 -11.89 -1.80 8.03
N ARG A 50 -12.75 -2.78 8.33
CA ARG A 50 -14.09 -2.53 8.86
C ARG A 50 -14.12 -2.57 10.38
N ARG A 51 -15.12 -1.92 10.96
CA ARG A 51 -15.48 -2.01 12.36
C ARG A 51 -16.08 -3.39 12.62
N GLY A 52 -15.48 -4.12 13.56
CA GLY A 52 -16.05 -5.32 14.18
C GLY A 52 -16.82 -4.97 15.42
#